data_AF-A0A7X8MD75-F1
#
_entry.id   AF-A0A7X8MD75-F1
#
_cell.length_a   1.000
_cell.length_b   1.000
_cell.length_c   1.000
_cell.angle_alpha   90.00
_cell.angle_beta   90.00
_cell.angle_gamma   90.00
#
_symmetry.space_group_name_H-M   'P 1'
#
loop_
_entity.id
_entity.type
_entity.pdbx_description
1 polymer ?
#
loop_
_entity_poly.entity_id
_entity_poly.type
_entity_poly.pdbx_seq_one_letter_code
_entity_poly.pdbx_strand_id
1 'polypeptide(L)' 'MRFVSLRFSTVQTNRIHSVGLTRNTVVLNNSALSPMFQAVIEAAEEAVYNSLLRAATVTGRNGHRAVALPIWRTRHI' A
#
# COMPACT_ATOMS: atom_id res chain seq x y z
N MET A 1 -16.45 9.48 -3.03
CA MET A 1 -15.46 8.38 -3.02
C MET A 1 -15.08 8.10 -1.58
N ARG A 2 -15.19 6.86 -1.08
CA ARG A 2 -14.70 6.47 0.25
C ARG A 2 -13.45 5.60 0.06
N PHE A 3 -12.32 6.00 0.62
CA PHE A 3 -11.10 5.22 0.61
C PHE A 3 -11.04 4.35 1.87
N VAL A 4 -10.71 3.07 1.70
CA VAL A 4 -10.51 2.11 2.80
C VAL A 4 -9.05 1.69 2.79
N SER A 5 -8.39 1.71 3.95
CA SER A 5 -7.01 1.26 4.11
C SER A 5 -6.86 0.40 5.36
N LEU A 6 -5.98 -0.59 5.30
CA LEU A 6 -5.61 -1.47 6.40
C LEU A 6 -4.09 -1.36 6.62
N ARG A 7 -3.67 -1.34 7.88
CA ARG A 7 -2.25 -1.32 8.26
C ARG A 7 -2.03 -2.27 9.44
N PHE A 8 -0.89 -2.94 9.45
CA PHE A 8 -0.45 -3.78 10.55
C PHE A 8 1.05 -3.65 10.76
N SER A 9 1.54 -4.02 11.93
CA SER A 9 2.97 -4.06 12.25
C SER A 9 3.40 -5.48 12.57
N THR A 10 4.61 -5.84 12.18
CA THR A 10 5.22 -7.16 12.41
C THR A 10 6.27 -7.15 13.51
N VAL A 11 6.35 -6.06 14.30
CA VAL A 11 7.37 -5.90 15.34
C VAL A 11 7.38 -7.09 16.32
N GLN A 12 8.54 -7.73 16.44
CA GLN A 12 8.71 -8.98 17.19
C GLN A 12 8.32 -8.83 18.66
N THR A 13 8.69 -7.71 19.27
CA THR A 13 8.51 -7.44 20.70
C THR A 13 7.05 -7.36 21.14
N ASN A 14 6.12 -7.08 20.21
CA ASN A 14 4.69 -6.97 20.53
C ASN A 14 3.88 -8.20 20.11
N ARG A 15 4.53 -9.30 19.71
CA ARG A 15 3.81 -10.54 19.39
C ARG A 15 3.00 -11.01 20.60
N ILE A 16 1.81 -11.53 20.32
CA ILE A 16 0.89 -12.01 21.33
C ILE A 16 1.23 -13.47 21.61
N HIS A 17 1.61 -13.77 22.85
CA HIS A 17 1.80 -15.12 23.36
C HIS A 17 0.66 -15.43 24.34
N SER A 18 0.10 -16.64 24.29
CA SER A 18 -1.05 -17.05 25.12
C SER A 18 -0.72 -17.32 26.58
N VAL A 19 0.55 -17.20 26.96
CA VAL A 19 1.07 -17.56 28.28
C VAL A 19 1.58 -16.28 28.95
N GLY A 20 0.88 -15.82 29.98
CA GLY A 20 1.26 -14.65 30.78
C GLY A 20 0.06 -13.87 31.33
N LEU A 21 0.18 -13.36 32.54
CA LEU A 21 -0.84 -12.50 33.18
C LEU A 21 -0.71 -11.02 32.77
N THR A 22 0.44 -10.61 32.25
CA THR A 22 0.74 -9.22 31.86
C THR A 22 1.41 -9.17 30.50
N ARG A 23 1.26 -8.04 29.79
CA ARG A 23 1.86 -7.79 28.48
C ARG A 23 2.64 -6.48 28.50
N ASN A 24 3.85 -6.50 27.96
CA ASN A 24 4.60 -5.29 27.64
C ASN A 24 4.44 -4.97 26.15
N THR A 25 4.28 -3.68 25.82
CA THR A 25 4.16 -3.21 24.43
C THR A 25 5.14 -2.08 24.17
N VAL A 26 5.98 -2.27 23.17
CA VAL A 26 6.90 -1.25 22.65
C VAL A 26 6.20 -0.49 21.54
N VAL A 27 6.12 0.83 21.67
CA VAL A 27 5.51 1.70 20.66
C VAL A 27 6.50 2.80 20.26
N LEU A 28 6.45 3.20 18.99
CA LEU A 28 7.18 4.37 18.52
C LEU A 28 6.57 5.63 19.15
N ASN A 29 7.43 6.58 19.52
CA ASN A 29 6.97 7.91 19.89
C ASN A 29 6.39 8.61 18.65
N ASN A 30 5.34 9.42 18.83
CA ASN A 30 4.71 10.20 17.79
C ASN A 30 5.70 11.08 17.00
N SER A 31 6.73 11.63 17.63
CA SER A 31 7.75 12.44 16.94
C SER A 31 8.56 11.64 15.91
N ALA A 32 8.66 10.32 16.06
CA ALA A 32 9.35 9.42 15.15
C ALA A 32 8.44 8.83 14.06
N LEU A 33 7.13 9.12 14.07
CA LEU A 33 6.17 8.58 13.08
C LEU A 33 6.13 9.38 11.77
N SER A 34 6.50 10.66 11.78
CA SER A 34 6.54 11.51 10.59
C SER A 34 7.20 10.86 9.36
N PRO A 35 8.41 10.26 9.46
CA PRO A 35 9.00 9.57 8.30
C PRO A 35 8.21 8.33 7.85
N MET A 36 7.51 7.63 8.74
CA MET A 36 6.68 6.48 8.36
C MET A 36 5.43 6.90 7.58
N PHE A 37 4.81 8.04 7.93
CA PHE A 37 3.68 8.56 7.17
C PHE A 37 4.08 8.93 5.74
N GLN A 38 5.23 9.58 5.59
CA GLN A 38 5.77 9.90 4.27
C GLN A 38 6.05 8.64 3.45
N ALA A 39 6.72 7.65 4.05
CA ALA A 39 6.98 6.38 3.37
C ALA A 39 5.70 5.65 2.93
N VAL A 40 4.62 5.74 3.72
CA VAL A 40 3.32 5.14 3.34
C VAL A 40 2.67 5.89 2.18
N ILE A 41 2.81 7.21 2.11
CA ILE A 41 2.31 8.01 0.98
C ILE A 41 3.05 7.60 -0.30
N GLU A 42 4.39 7.64 -0.28
CA GLU A 42 5.23 7.27 -1.43
C GLU A 42 4.95 5.82 -1.88
N ALA A 43 4.84 4.88 -0.93
CA ALA A 43 4.51 3.50 -1.27
C ALA A 43 3.12 3.33 -1.88
N ALA A 44 2.12 4.11 -1.44
CA ALA A 44 0.78 4.07 -2.00
C ALA A 44 0.74 4.69 -3.40
N GLU A 45 1.43 5.81 -3.61
CA GLU A 45 1.58 6.46 -4.92
C GLU A 45 2.23 5.50 -5.91
N GLU A 46 3.37 4.92 -5.54
CA GLU A 46 4.08 3.93 -6.35
C GLU A 46 3.25 2.67 -6.61
N ALA A 47 2.45 2.20 -5.66
CA ALA A 47 1.58 1.05 -5.87
C ALA A 47 0.50 1.34 -6.94
N VAL A 48 -0.07 2.55 -6.93
CA VAL A 48 -1.03 2.98 -7.96
C VAL A 48 -0.35 3.10 -9.32
N TYR A 49 0.81 3.76 -9.40
CA TYR A 49 1.58 3.86 -10.64
C TYR A 49 1.93 2.48 -11.21
N ASN A 50 2.44 1.58 -10.37
CA ASN A 50 2.76 0.21 -10.78
C ASN A 50 1.53 -0.56 -11.27
N SER A 51 0.37 -0.37 -10.65
CA SER A 51 -0.87 -1.02 -11.08
C SER A 51 -1.28 -0.59 -12.48
N LEU A 52 -1.14 0.71 -12.81
CA LEU A 52 -1.48 1.24 -14.12
C LEU A 52 -0.44 0.90 -15.20
N LEU A 53 0.85 1.03 -14.89
CA LEU A 53 1.94 0.80 -15.83
C LEU A 53 2.14 -0.68 -16.17
N ARG A 54 1.75 -1.59 -15.26
CA ARG A 54 1.83 -3.04 -15.48
C ARG A 54 0.50 -3.65 -15.92
N ALA A 55 -0.57 -2.86 -16.01
CA ALA A 55 -1.87 -3.36 -16.47
C ALA A 55 -1.77 -3.89 -17.91
N ALA A 56 -2.45 -4.99 -18.19
CA ALA A 56 -2.60 -5.53 -19.54
C ALA A 56 -3.93 -5.06 -20.15
N THR A 57 -3.98 -4.99 -21.48
CA THR A 57 -5.25 -4.73 -22.17
C THR A 57 -6.17 -5.93 -22.01
N VAL A 58 -7.39 -5.70 -21.55
CA VAL A 58 -8.40 -6.74 -21.33
C VAL A 58 -9.70 -6.42 -22.03
N THR A 59 -10.41 -7.46 -22.46
CA THR A 59 -11.79 -7.37 -22.96
C THR A 59 -12.68 -8.14 -22.00
N GLY A 60 -13.61 -7.44 -21.37
CA GLY A 60 -14.58 -7.97 -20.42
C GLY A 60 -15.94 -8.29 -21.05
N ARG A 61 -16.94 -8.45 -20.19
CA ARG A 61 -18.33 -8.74 -20.59
C ARG A 61 -18.86 -7.66 -21.54
N ASN A 62 -19.72 -8.07 -22.47
CA ASN A 62 -20.35 -7.20 -23.48
C ASN A 62 -19.34 -6.46 -24.37
N GLY A 63 -18.13 -7.01 -24.55
CA GLY A 63 -17.10 -6.42 -25.40
C GLY A 63 -16.43 -5.17 -24.82
N HIS A 64 -16.66 -4.85 -23.54
CA HIS A 64 -16.00 -3.71 -22.89
C HIS A 64 -14.48 -3.92 -22.85
N ARG A 65 -13.73 -3.00 -23.43
CA ARG A 65 -12.28 -3.11 -23.54
C ARG A 65 -11.58 -2.05 -22.69
N ALA A 66 -10.73 -2.47 -21.77
CA ALA A 66 -9.86 -1.60 -20.99
C ALA A 66 -8.43 -1.75 -21.52
N VAL A 67 -7.86 -0.66 -22.05
CA VAL A 67 -6.56 -0.66 -22.72
C VAL A 67 -5.46 -0.29 -21.74
N ALA A 68 -4.35 -1.01 -21.79
CA ALA A 68 -3.14 -0.69 -21.04
C ALA A 68 -2.58 0.69 -21.41
N LEU A 69 -1.92 1.35 -20.47
CA LEU A 69 -1.27 2.63 -20.74
C LEU A 69 -0.11 2.47 -21.75
N PRO A 70 0.01 3.37 -22.74
CA PRO A 70 1.09 3.33 -23.70
C PRO A 70 2.40 3.89 -23.09
N ILE A 71 3.20 3.03 -22.47
CA ILE A 71 4.42 3.38 -21.71
C ILE A 71 5.34 4.35 -22.45
N TRP A 72 5.59 4.12 -23.76
CA TRP A 72 6.45 4.99 -24.56
C TRP A 72 5.93 6.42 -24.69
N ARG A 73 4.61 6.61 -24.81
CA ARG A 73 4.01 7.96 -24.89
C ARG A 73 4.00 8.65 -23.53
N THR A 74 3.80 7.89 -22.45
CA THR A 74 3.80 8.41 -21.08
C THR A 74 5.18 8.93 -20.63
N ARG A 75 6.28 8.56 -21.29
CA ARG A 75 7.62 9.07 -20.97
C ARG A 75 7.93 10.47 -21.53
N HIS A 76 7.12 10.99 -22.44
CA HIS A 76 7.35 12.25 -23.15
C HIS A 76 6.31 13.34 -22.84
N ILE A 77 5.50 13.13 -21.80
CA ILE A 77 4.61 14.15 -21.24
C ILE A 77 5.31 14.86 -20.08
#